data_AF-S9X449-F1
#
_entry.id   AF-S9X449-F1
#
_cell.length_a   1.000
_cell.length_b   1.000
_cell.length_c   1.000
_cell.angle_alpha   90.00
_cell.angle_beta   90.00
_cell.angle_gamma   90.00
#
_symmetry.space_group_name_H-M   'P 1'
#
loop_
_entity.id
_entity.type
_entity.pdbx_description
1 polymer ?
#
loop_
_entity_poly.entity_id
_entity_poly.type
_entity_poly.pdbx_seq_one_letter_code
_entity_poly.pdbx_strand_id
1 'polypeptide(L)'
;MSNRFYQKYFIRCGNCSAIQRGAQGYKPIPNPILFNSDAHSRSFHNEQRRSAGFVGMRITSRCDKCTRVHSDWSMLDHQQLLDVKGSMTAEERKKLLWD
;
A
#
# COMPACT_ATOMS: atom_id res chain seq x y z
N MET A 1 -10.42 -11.46 0.68
CA MET A 1 -10.36 -10.03 1.04
C MET A 1 -11.07 -9.23 -0.04
N SER A 2 -12.18 -8.57 0.30
CA SER A 2 -12.89 -7.65 -0.60
C SER A 2 -12.17 -6.31 -0.69
N ASN A 3 -12.38 -5.57 -1.78
CA ASN A 3 -12.00 -4.17 -1.89
C ASN A 3 -12.92 -3.50 -2.92
N ARG A 4 -13.71 -2.52 -2.49
CA ARG A 4 -14.71 -1.94 -3.40
C ARG A 4 -14.13 -0.84 -4.29
N PHE A 5 -13.13 -0.12 -3.80
CA PHE A 5 -12.62 1.09 -4.46
C PHE A 5 -11.16 0.95 -4.85
N TYR A 6 -10.79 1.60 -5.94
CA TYR A 6 -9.40 1.71 -6.33
C TYR A 6 -8.69 2.70 -5.40
N GLN A 7 -7.53 2.29 -4.88
CA GLN A 7 -6.72 3.16 -4.04
C GLN A 7 -5.25 3.06 -4.45
N LYS A 8 -4.61 4.22 -4.55
CA LYS A 8 -3.17 4.34 -4.75
C LYS A 8 -2.50 4.62 -3.41
N TYR A 9 -1.32 4.06 -3.23
CA TYR A 9 -0.53 4.27 -2.03
C TYR A 9 0.96 4.36 -2.34
N PHE A 10 1.70 4.95 -1.41
CA PHE A 10 3.14 5.09 -1.49
C PHE A 10 3.77 4.34 -0.32
N ILE A 11 4.74 3.49 -0.63
CA ILE A 11 5.47 2.72 0.35
C ILE A 11 6.97 2.96 0.19
N ARG A 12 7.64 3.15 1.31
CA ARG A 12 9.09 3.25 1.40
C ARG A 12 9.65 1.93 1.92
N CYS A 13 10.61 1.39 1.19
CA CYS A 13 11.33 0.19 1.58
C CYS A 13 12.20 0.48 2.79
N GLY A 14 12.10 -0.29 3.88
CA GLY A 14 12.97 -0.12 5.05
C GLY A 14 14.43 -0.54 4.79
N ASN A 15 14.67 -1.42 3.82
CA ASN A 15 16.02 -1.92 3.51
C ASN A 15 16.87 -0.97 2.64
N CYS A 16 16.27 -0.30 1.66
CA CYS A 16 17.00 0.56 0.71
C CYS A 16 16.48 2.00 0.62
N SER A 17 15.46 2.34 1.41
CA SER A 17 14.80 3.65 1.42
C SER A 17 14.15 4.08 0.10
N ALA A 18 14.13 3.22 -0.93
CA ALA A 18 13.44 3.49 -2.17
C ALA A 18 11.93 3.61 -1.95
N ILE A 19 11.32 4.56 -2.64
CA ILE A 19 9.88 4.84 -2.57
C ILE A 19 9.24 4.33 -3.85
N GLN A 20 8.25 3.46 -3.71
CA GLN A 20 7.49 2.91 -4.83
C GLN A 20 6.00 3.16 -4.65
N ARG A 21 5.29 3.19 -5.79
CA ARG A 21 3.85 3.33 -5.85
C ARG A 21 3.22 1.95 -5.90
N GLY A 22 2.25 1.72 -5.03
CA GLY A 22 1.38 0.55 -5.08
C GLY A 22 -0.04 0.94 -5.42
N ALA A 23 -0.81 -0.03 -5.90
CA ALA A 23 -2.21 0.16 -6.22
C ALA A 23 -3.02 -1.06 -5.78
N GLN A 24 -4.19 -0.81 -5.20
CA GLN A 24 -5.14 -1.84 -4.84
C GLN A 24 -6.37 -1.69 -5.74
N GLY A 25 -6.63 -2.71 -6.56
CA GLY A 25 -7.78 -2.77 -7.45
C GLY A 25 -9.06 -3.29 -6.78
N TYR A 26 -10.14 -3.35 -7.56
CA TYR A 26 -11.40 -3.93 -7.14
C TYR A 26 -11.27 -5.44 -6.89
N LYS A 27 -11.84 -5.90 -5.76
CA LYS A 27 -12.04 -7.32 -5.46
C LYS A 27 -13.48 -7.50 -4.97
N PRO A 28 -14.25 -8.43 -5.56
CA PRO A 28 -15.65 -8.60 -5.21
C PRO A 28 -15.83 -8.96 -3.73
N ILE A 29 -17.02 -8.63 -3.21
CA ILE A 29 -17.45 -9.04 -1.87
C ILE A 29 -17.60 -10.57 -1.80
N PRO A 30 -17.53 -11.17 -0.60
CA PRO A 30 -17.94 -12.57 -0.43
C PRO A 30 -19.38 -12.77 -0.94
N ASN A 31 -19.68 -13.98 -1.44
CA ASN A 31 -20.97 -14.26 -2.07
C ASN A 31 -22.14 -13.95 -1.11
N PRO A 32 -23.02 -12.99 -1.43
CA PRO A 32 -24.13 -12.64 -0.56
C PRO A 32 -25.25 -13.69 -0.54
N ILE A 33 -25.35 -14.55 -1.56
CA ILE A 33 -26.36 -15.61 -1.65
C ILE A 33 -26.04 -16.72 -0.65
N LEU A 34 -24.76 -17.14 -0.60
CA LEU A 34 -24.25 -18.07 0.42
C LEU A 34 -23.72 -17.26 1.61
N PHE A 35 -24.66 -16.68 2.35
CA PHE A 35 -24.36 -15.68 3.35
C PHE A 35 -23.47 -16.21 4.49
N ASN A 36 -22.39 -15.48 4.76
CA ASN A 36 -21.54 -15.69 5.92
C ASN A 36 -21.32 -14.34 6.62
N SER A 37 -22.00 -14.15 7.76
CA SER A 37 -21.98 -12.90 8.53
C SER A 37 -20.57 -12.54 9.01
N ASP A 38 -19.83 -13.51 9.55
CA ASP A 38 -18.47 -13.30 10.05
C ASP A 38 -17.53 -12.85 8.92
N ALA A 39 -17.61 -13.50 7.76
CA ALA A 39 -16.83 -13.10 6.59
C ALA A 39 -17.16 -11.68 6.12
N HIS A 40 -18.45 -11.32 6.07
CA HIS A 40 -18.90 -9.99 5.66
C HIS A 40 -18.42 -8.91 6.63
N SER A 41 -18.70 -9.07 7.93
CA SER A 41 -18.34 -8.10 8.98
C SER A 41 -16.82 -7.88 9.08
N ARG A 42 -16.04 -8.98 9.08
CA ARG A 42 -14.57 -8.88 9.09
C ARG A 42 -14.02 -8.26 7.81
N SER A 43 -14.63 -8.54 6.66
CA SER A 43 -14.21 -7.95 5.38
C SER A 43 -14.43 -6.45 5.35
N PHE A 44 -15.54 -5.97 5.93
CA PHE A 44 -15.87 -4.56 6.07
C PHE A 44 -14.86 -3.82 6.95
N HIS A 45 -14.57 -4.31 8.16
CA HIS A 45 -13.59 -3.66 9.04
C HIS A 45 -12.18 -3.66 8.44
N ASN A 46 -11.78 -4.75 7.76
CA ASN A 46 -10.50 -4.80 7.06
C ASN A 46 -10.45 -3.89 5.82
N GLU A 47 -11.59 -3.59 5.21
CA GLU A 47 -11.67 -2.61 4.12
C GLU A 47 -11.48 -1.19 4.66
N GLN A 48 -12.16 -0.82 5.75
CA GLN A 48 -11.96 0.46 6.44
C GLN A 48 -10.49 0.70 6.83
N ARG A 49 -9.81 -0.34 7.37
CA ARG A 49 -8.38 -0.25 7.74
C ARG A 49 -7.47 -0.02 6.53
N ARG A 50 -7.78 -0.62 5.37
CA ARG A 50 -7.02 -0.40 4.13
C ARG A 50 -7.23 1.00 3.59
N SER A 51 -8.48 1.45 3.56
CA SER A 51 -8.86 2.79 3.13
C SER A 51 -8.17 3.87 3.98
N ALA A 52 -8.00 3.63 5.28
CA ALA A 52 -7.29 4.52 6.20
C ALA A 52 -5.75 4.41 6.15
N GLY A 53 -5.15 3.91 5.06
CA GLY A 53 -3.69 3.83 4.93
C GLY A 53 -3.08 2.55 5.53
N PHE A 54 -3.81 1.43 5.48
CA PHE A 54 -3.37 0.12 5.97
C PHE A 54 -3.06 0.07 7.48
N VAL A 55 -3.81 0.82 8.29
CA VAL A 55 -3.63 0.86 9.76
C VAL A 55 -3.80 -0.53 10.37
N GLY A 56 -2.83 -0.95 11.18
CA GLY A 56 -2.85 -2.25 11.83
C GLY A 56 -2.69 -3.43 10.86
N MET A 57 -2.21 -3.17 9.64
CA MET A 57 -1.95 -4.19 8.64
C MET A 57 -0.47 -4.21 8.24
N ARG A 58 0.08 -5.41 8.13
CA ARG A 58 1.45 -5.61 7.67
C ARG A 58 1.48 -5.69 6.15
N ILE A 59 2.07 -4.68 5.51
CA ILE A 59 2.22 -4.64 4.05
C ILE A 59 3.34 -5.58 3.65
N THR A 60 3.06 -6.48 2.71
CA THR A 60 4.07 -7.37 2.10
C THR A 60 4.07 -7.12 0.61
N SER A 61 5.21 -6.67 0.08
CA SER A 61 5.38 -6.36 -1.33
C SER A 61 6.79 -6.70 -1.78
N ARG A 62 6.98 -6.88 -3.10
CA ARG A 62 8.30 -6.90 -3.73
C ARG A 62 8.81 -5.47 -3.84
N CYS A 63 10.07 -5.26 -3.49
CA CYS A 63 10.77 -4.01 -3.77
C CYS A 63 11.41 -4.07 -5.14
N ASP A 64 11.19 -3.08 -5.99
CA ASP A 64 11.74 -3.08 -7.36
C ASP A 64 13.26 -2.89 -7.37
N LYS A 65 13.81 -2.05 -6.47
CA LYS A 65 15.25 -1.79 -6.38
C LYS A 65 16.02 -2.93 -5.71
N CYS A 66 15.49 -3.51 -4.63
CA CYS A 66 16.12 -4.65 -3.96
C CYS A 66 15.80 -6.00 -4.62
N THR A 67 14.77 -6.06 -5.47
CA THR A 67 14.19 -7.26 -6.09
C THR A 67 13.66 -8.34 -5.13
N ARG A 68 13.62 -8.08 -3.82
CA ARG A 68 13.19 -9.01 -2.76
C ARG A 68 11.75 -8.75 -2.31
N VAL A 69 11.06 -9.81 -1.90
CA VAL A 69 9.76 -9.73 -1.21
C VAL A 69 10.01 -9.67 0.29
N HIS A 70 9.50 -8.63 0.93
CA HIS A 70 9.59 -8.49 2.39
C HIS A 70 8.40 -7.67 2.90
N SER A 71 8.28 -7.62 4.21
CA SER A 71 7.20 -6.93 4.92
C SER A 71 7.70 -5.75 5.75
N ASP A 72 8.84 -5.19 5.34
CA ASP A 72 9.50 -4.04 5.96
C ASP A 72 9.27 -2.80 5.10
N TRP A 73 8.04 -2.28 5.22
CA TRP A 73 7.51 -1.18 4.43
C TRP A 73 6.92 -0.13 5.36
N SER A 74 7.28 1.12 5.15
CA SER A 74 6.61 2.26 5.77
C SER A 74 5.66 2.89 4.76
N MET A 75 4.42 3.08 5.16
CA MET A 75 3.42 3.80 4.38
C MET A 75 3.74 5.29 4.43
N LEU A 76 3.63 5.97 3.30
CA LEU A 76 3.77 7.42 3.20
C LEU A 76 2.45 8.04 2.78
N ASP A 77 1.99 9.01 3.56
CA ASP A 77 0.90 9.88 3.16
C ASP A 77 1.34 10.78 1.99
N HIS A 78 0.36 11.33 1.27
CA HIS A 78 0.68 12.14 0.09
C HIS A 78 1.53 13.37 0.43
N GLN A 79 1.25 14.02 1.56
CA GLN A 79 2.05 15.17 2.01
C GLN A 79 3.48 14.75 2.35
N GLN A 80 3.66 13.66 3.10
CA GLN A 80 4.99 13.13 3.44
C GLN A 80 5.80 12.78 2.19
N LEU A 81 5.13 12.25 1.14
CA LEU A 81 5.78 12.01 -0.15
C LEU A 81 6.24 13.32 -0.79
N LEU A 82 5.40 14.36 -0.80
CA LEU A 82 5.73 15.65 -1.39
C LEU A 82 6.90 16.32 -0.66
N ASP A 83 6.90 16.27 0.67
CA ASP A 83 7.97 16.83 1.49
C ASP A 83 9.30 16.14 1.20
N VAL A 84 9.30 14.80 1.15
CA VAL A 84 10.50 14.00 0.85
C VAL A 84 10.96 14.21 -0.58
N LYS A 85 10.04 14.19 -1.54
CA LYS A 85 10.38 14.42 -2.95
C LYS A 85 10.92 15.84 -3.17
N GLY A 86 10.38 16.81 -2.45
CA GLY A 86 10.76 18.23 -2.50
C GLY A 86 12.19 18.47 -2.05
N SER A 87 12.66 17.76 -1.01
CA SER A 87 14.03 17.89 -0.49
C SER A 87 15.10 17.12 -1.29
N MET A 88 14.70 16.18 -2.14
CA MET A 88 15.63 15.37 -2.95
C MET A 88 16.19 16.11 -4.16
N THR A 89 17.48 15.88 -4.42
CA THR A 89 18.16 16.27 -5.66
C THR A 89 17.65 15.46 -6.87
N ALA A 90 17.93 15.93 -8.09
CA ALA A 90 17.52 15.24 -9.31
C ALA A 90 18.13 13.82 -9.44
N GLU A 91 19.37 13.64 -8.99
CA GLU A 91 20.05 12.34 -9.01
C GLU A 91 19.45 11.35 -8.00
N GLU A 92 19.17 11.82 -6.79
CA GLU A 92 18.49 11.02 -5.76
C GLU A 92 17.10 10.60 -6.21
N ARG A 93 16.37 11.49 -6.91
CA ARG A 93 15.06 11.16 -7.48
C ARG A 93 15.16 10.00 -8.47
N LYS A 94 16.12 10.01 -9.39
CA LYS A 94 16.36 8.88 -10.31
C LYS A 94 16.71 7.58 -9.58
N LYS A 95 17.48 7.68 -8.49
CA LYS A 95 17.92 6.50 -7.72
C LYS A 95 16.80 5.88 -6.89
N LEU A 96 16.06 6.70 -6.15
CA LEU A 96 15.17 6.26 -5.08
C LEU A 96 13.68 6.26 -5.44
N LEU A 97 13.26 7.03 -6.45
CA LEU A 97 11.90 6.97 -6.96
C LEU A 97 11.79 5.99 -8.13
N TRP A 98 10.56 5.78 -8.58
CA TRP A 98 10.26 5.13 -9.84
C TRP A 98 10.76 5.98 -11.02
N ASP A 99 11.03 5.30 -12.14
CA ASP A 99 11.36 5.93 -13.42
C ASP A 99 10.15 6.67 -14.03
#